data_AF-A0A6P2FYK2-F1
#
_entry.id   AF-A0A6P2FYK2-F1
#
_cell.length_a   1.000
_cell.length_b   1.000
_cell.length_c   1.000
_cell.angle_alpha   90.00
_cell.angle_beta   90.00
_cell.angle_gamma   90.00
#
_symmetry.space_group_name_H-M   'P 1'
#
loop_
_entity.id
_entity.type
_entity.pdbx_description
1 polymer ?
#
loop_
_entity_poly.entity_id
_entity_poly.type
_entity_poly.pdbx_seq_one_letter_code
_entity_poly.pdbx_strand_id
1 'polypeptide(L)' 'MSNELLEPRPMPNPSQLDLLLAQYAGGTATSRDVSCATGLSFGEILVELGKRGLALPRVAPQRTPAQASLLERAVRGAE' A
#
# COMPACT_ATOMS: atom_id res chain seq x y z
N MET A 1 -2.52 -5.43 37.24
CA MET A 1 -3.06 -5.50 35.86
C MET A 1 -2.99 -4.09 35.30
N SER A 2 -1.92 -3.78 34.56
CA SER A 2 -1.73 -2.45 33.98
C SER A 2 -2.67 -2.32 32.78
N ASN A 3 -3.66 -1.43 32.92
CA ASN A 3 -4.57 -1.08 31.85
C ASN A 3 -3.81 -0.09 30.96
N GLU A 4 -3.08 -0.59 29.96
CA GLU A 4 -2.48 0.27 28.95
C GLU A 4 -3.63 0.91 28.16
N LEU A 5 -3.95 2.17 28.51
CA LEU A 5 -4.71 3.04 27.64
C LEU A 5 -3.98 3.05 26.29
N LEU A 6 -4.58 2.39 25.30
CA LEU A 6 -4.17 2.52 23.92
C LEU A 6 -4.40 3.99 23.56
N GLU A 7 -3.35 4.81 23.64
CA GLU A 7 -3.44 6.20 23.17
C GLU A 7 -3.88 6.17 21.70
N PRO A 8 -4.91 6.96 21.33
CA PRO A 8 -5.36 6.99 19.94
C PRO A 8 -4.19 7.42 19.06
N ARG A 9 -3.85 6.58 18.08
CA ARG A 9 -2.79 6.88 17.11
C ARG A 9 -3.04 8.29 16.55
N PRO A 10 -2.03 9.18 16.55
CA PRO A 10 -2.21 10.53 16.04
C PRO A 10 -2.62 10.44 14.58
N MET A 11 -3.86 10.83 14.27
CA MET A 11 -4.34 10.91 12.90
C MET A 11 -3.54 12.01 12.19
N PRO A 12 -3.01 11.75 10.99
CA PRO A 12 -2.32 12.78 10.23
C PRO A 12 -3.27 13.95 9.96
N ASN A 13 -2.75 15.16 10.03
CA ASN A 13 -3.47 16.34 9.56
C ASN A 13 -3.96 16.08 8.12
N PRO A 14 -5.24 16.35 7.78
CA PRO A 14 -5.78 16.11 6.44
C PRO A 14 -4.88 16.60 5.31
N SER A 15 -4.25 17.76 5.45
CA SER A 15 -3.35 18.32 4.43
C SER A 15 -2.05 17.52 4.26
N GLN A 16 -1.54 16.94 5.34
CA GLN A 16 -0.33 16.13 5.34
C GLN A 16 -0.61 14.74 4.74
N LEU A 17 -1.79 14.17 5.03
CA LEU A 17 -2.23 12.93 4.42
C LEU A 17 -2.38 13.09 2.89
N ASP A 18 -3.01 14.17 2.43
CA ASP A 18 -3.19 14.43 1.00
C ASP A 18 -1.85 14.53 0.26
N LEU A 19 -0.87 15.20 0.87
CA LEU A 19 0.48 15.32 0.32
C LEU A 19 1.20 13.95 0.24
N LEU A 20 1.07 13.11 1.27
CA LEU A 20 1.68 11.78 1.29
C LEU A 20 1.04 10.86 0.25
N LEU A 21 -0.28 10.92 0.10
CA LEU A 21 -1.01 10.14 -0.91
C LEU A 21 -0.68 10.58 -2.33
N ALA A 22 -0.51 11.89 -2.57
CA ALA A 22 -0.10 12.41 -3.87
C ALA A 22 1.31 11.95 -4.25
N GLN A 23 2.27 11.99 -3.31
CA GLN A 23 3.62 11.46 -3.52
C GLN A 23 3.62 9.95 -3.78
N TYR A 24 2.79 9.22 -3.06
CA TYR A 24 2.64 7.78 -3.27
C TYR A 24 2.05 7.44 -4.64
N ALA A 25 0.98 8.14 -5.05
CA ALA A 25 0.39 8.01 -6.38
C ALA A 25 1.35 8.41 -7.51
N GLY A 26 2.20 9.42 -7.26
CA GLY A 26 3.25 9.88 -8.17
C GLY A 26 4.50 8.99 -8.21
N GLY A 27 4.59 7.95 -7.36
CA GLY A 27 5.73 7.04 -7.30
C GLY A 27 6.99 7.62 -6.64
N THR A 28 6.89 8.76 -5.96
CA THR A 28 8.00 9.39 -5.23
C THR A 28 8.07 8.98 -3.76
N ALA A 29 7.06 8.24 -3.28
CA ALA A 29 7.04 7.61 -1.96
C ALA A 29 6.61 6.14 -2.08
N THR A 30 6.94 5.32 -1.09
CA THR A 30 6.50 3.92 -1.01
C THR A 30 5.31 3.76 -0.05
N SER A 31 4.61 2.63 -0.14
CA SER A 31 3.52 2.32 0.81
C SER A 31 4.03 2.20 2.25
N ARG A 32 5.30 1.82 2.45
CA ARG A 32 5.96 1.78 3.75
C ARG A 32 6.13 3.18 4.31
N ASP A 33 6.56 4.15 3.50
CA ASP A 33 6.77 5.53 3.95
C ASP A 33 5.45 6.15 4.42
N VAL A 34 4.38 5.96 3.63
CA VAL A 34 3.03 6.42 4.00
C VAL A 34 2.56 5.72 5.27
N SER A 35 2.75 4.40 5.38
CA SER A 35 2.33 3.63 6.56
C SER A 35 3.06 4.07 7.83
N CYS A 36 4.37 4.30 7.77
CA CYS A 36 5.16 4.82 8.89
C CYS A 36 4.72 6.22 9.31
N ALA A 37 4.38 7.10 8.36
CA ALA A 37 3.99 8.48 8.65
C ALA A 37 2.55 8.64 9.13
N THR A 38 1.65 7.73 8.74
CA THR A 38 0.19 7.88 8.97
C THR A 38 -0.40 6.80 9.87
N GLY A 39 0.32 5.71 10.09
CA GLY A 39 -0.19 4.51 10.75
C GLY A 39 -1.19 3.70 9.91
N LEU A 40 -1.48 4.11 8.66
CA LEU A 40 -2.40 3.38 7.79
C LEU A 40 -1.78 2.08 7.29
N SER A 41 -2.57 1.03 7.23
CA SER A 41 -2.24 -0.21 6.53
C SER A 41 -2.28 0.01 5.02
N PHE A 42 -1.66 -0.91 4.26
CA PHE A 42 -1.66 -0.84 2.80
C PHE A 42 -3.09 -0.79 2.20
N GLY A 43 -4.01 -1.60 2.72
CA GLY A 43 -5.41 -1.59 2.27
C GLY A 43 -6.10 -0.25 2.52
N GLU A 44 -5.87 0.35 3.68
CA GLU A 44 -6.42 1.68 4.01
C GLU A 44 -5.83 2.77 3.12
N ILE A 45 -4.53 2.70 2.78
CA ILE A 45 -3.91 3.62 1.82
C ILE A 45 -4.60 3.54 0.46
N LEU A 46 -4.91 2.33 -0.04
CA LEU A 46 -5.63 2.16 -1.31
C LEU A 46 -7.05 2.75 -1.25
N VAL A 47 -7.75 2.61 -0.13
CA VAL A 47 -9.06 3.21 0.08
C VAL A 47 -8.97 4.74 0.06
N GLU A 48 -7.99 5.33 0.76
CA GLU A 48 -7.80 6.78 0.81
C GLU A 48 -7.40 7.39 -0.53
N LEU A 49 -6.62 6.66 -1.35
CA LEU A 49 -6.34 7.02 -2.74
C LEU A 49 -7.62 7.04 -3.58
N GLY A 50 -8.44 5.98 -3.48
CA GLY A 50 -9.70 5.87 -4.22
C GLY A 50 -10.69 6.99 -3.89
N LYS A 51 -10.82 7.34 -2.61
CA LYS A 51 -11.66 8.48 -2.15
C LYS A 51 -11.26 9.82 -2.78
N ARG A 52 -9.99 9.98 -3.14
CA ARG A 52 -9.43 11.22 -3.72
C ARG A 52 -9.31 11.18 -5.24
N GLY A 53 -9.73 10.08 -5.88
CA GLY A 53 -9.56 9.89 -7.33
C GLY A 53 -8.10 9.83 -7.77
N LEU A 54 -7.17 9.52 -6.85
CA LEU A 54 -5.76 9.39 -7.16
C LEU A 54 -5.47 8.04 -7.84
N ALA A 55 -4.45 8.02 -8.68
CA ALA A 55 -4.05 6.81 -9.38
C ALA A 55 -3.67 5.72 -8.38
N LEU A 56 -4.27 4.54 -8.54
CA LEU A 56 -3.89 3.38 -7.74
C LEU A 56 -2.52 2.87 -8.23
N PRO A 57 -1.59 2.59 -7.30
CA PRO A 57 -0.29 2.03 -7.64
C PRO A 57 -0.49 0.70 -8.37
N ARG A 58 0.20 0.53 -9.49
CA ARG A 58 0.25 -0.77 -10.17
C ARG A 58 1.11 -1.71 -9.35
N VAL A 59 0.48 -2.53 -8.52
CA VAL A 59 1.17 -3.61 -7.81
C VAL A 59 1.42 -4.73 -8.81
N ALA A 60 2.60 -4.74 -9.42
CA ALA A 60 3.09 -5.95 -10.05
C ALA A 60 3.58 -6.87 -8.91
N PRO A 61 2.94 -8.02 -8.66
CA PRO A 61 3.47 -8.97 -7.69
C PRO A 61 4.86 -9.39 -8.19
N GLN A 62 5.90 -9.15 -7.38
CA GLN A 62 7.19 -9.75 -7.66
C GLN A 62 7.05 -11.25 -7.49
N ARG A 63 7.08 -11.96 -8.62
CA ARG A 63 7.01 -13.42 -8.62
C ARG A 63 8.34 -13.96 -8.15
N THR A 64 8.31 -14.91 -7.22
CA THR A 64 9.52 -15.69 -6.93
C THR A 64 9.91 -16.51 -8.17
N PRO A 65 11.18 -16.94 -8.30
CA PRO A 65 11.59 -17.81 -9.40
C PRO A 65 10.71 -19.07 -9.51
N ALA A 66 10.28 -19.64 -8.39
CA ALA A 66 9.38 -20.79 -8.36
C ALA A 66 7.98 -20.45 -8.89
N GLN A 67 7.41 -19.30 -8.52
CA GLN A 67 6.12 -18.84 -9.03
C GLN A 67 6.18 -18.50 -10.53
N ALA A 68 7.29 -17.91 -10.99
CA ALA A 68 7.51 -17.65 -12.40
C ALA A 68 7.58 -18.97 -13.19
N SER A 69 8.37 -19.94 -12.71
CA SER A 69 8.52 -21.24 -13.36
C SER A 69 7.23 -22.06 -13.39
N LEU A 70 6.41 -22.01 -12.32
CA LEU A 70 5.06 -22.60 -12.31
C LEU A 70 4.14 -21.96 -13.34
N LEU A 71 4.15 -20.63 -13.45
CA LEU A 71 3.34 -19.91 -14.43
C LEU A 71 3.77 -20.24 -15.87
N GLU A 72 5.07 -20.25 -16.16
CA GLU A 72 5.60 -20.62 -17.47
C GLU A 72 5.17 -22.03 -17.89
N ARG A 73 5.19 -22.98 -16.96
CA ARG A 73 4.71 -24.35 -17.19
C ARG A 73 3.22 -24.40 -17.47
N ALA A 74 2.42 -23.65 -16.70
CA ALA A 74 0.96 -23.60 -16.89
C ALA A 74 0.57 -22.98 -18.24
N VAL A 75 1.29 -21.95 -18.68
CA VAL A 75 1.04 -21.27 -19.97
C VAL A 75 1.47 -22.14 -21.15
N ARG A 76 2.60 -22.86 -21.05
CA ARG A 76 3.08 -23.76 -22.14
C ARG A 76 2.30 -25.06 -22.27
N GLY A 77 1.65 -25.54 -21.21
CA GLY A 77 0.85 -26.77 -21.22
C GLY A 77 -0.61 -26.57 -21.64
N ALA A 78 -1.00 -25.34 -22.02
CA ALA A 78 -2.33 -24.99 -22.49
C ALA A 78 -2.43 -24.86 -24.02
N GLU A 79 -1.35 -25.17 -24.75
CA GLU A 79 -1.34 -25.40 -26.21
C GLU A 79 -1.35 -26.90 -26.53
#